data_AF-A0A498G729-F1
#
_entry.id   AF-A0A498G729-F1
#
_cell.length_a   1.000
_cell.length_b   1.000
_cell.length_c   1.000
_cell.angle_alpha   90.00
_cell.angle_beta   90.00
_cell.angle_gamma   90.00
#
_symmetry.space_group_name_H-M   'P 1'
#
loop_
_entity.id
_entity.type
_entity.pdbx_description
1 polymer ?
#
loop_
_entity_poly.entity_id
_entity_poly.type
_entity_poly.pdbx_seq_one_letter_code
_entity_poly.pdbx_strand_id
1 'polypeptide(L)'
;MATTPSVDVADLSPQAWRLLRVAADYEQRTVEQEVDDILQAHVSMLESGTRALSQPRKQELFDLYAAELDESQIEALATHF
;
A
#
# COMPACT_ATOMS: atom_id res chain seq x y z
N MET A 1 -12.01 10.73 -12.75
CA MET A 1 -10.59 10.65 -12.35
C MET A 1 -10.60 10.62 -10.83
N ALA A 2 -10.31 9.46 -10.23
CA ALA A 2 -10.16 9.38 -8.78
C ALA A 2 -8.95 10.25 -8.41
N THR A 3 -9.17 11.24 -7.54
CA THR A 3 -8.07 12.02 -6.97
C THR A 3 -7.45 11.12 -5.91
N THR A 4 -6.24 10.62 -6.16
CA THR A 4 -5.51 9.88 -5.14
C THR A 4 -5.34 10.79 -3.92
N PRO A 5 -5.70 10.35 -2.70
CA PRO A 5 -5.55 11.18 -1.51
C PRO A 5 -4.09 11.60 -1.32
N SER A 6 -3.86 12.80 -0.77
CA SER A 6 -2.52 13.41 -0.63
C SER A 6 -1.68 12.78 0.50
N VAL A 7 -1.74 11.46 0.67
CA VAL A 7 -0.95 10.72 1.64
C VAL A 7 0.48 10.61 1.12
N ASP A 8 1.46 10.96 1.94
CA ASP A 8 2.86 10.71 1.61
C ASP A 8 3.20 9.23 1.86
N VAL A 9 3.28 8.47 0.77
CA VAL A 9 3.61 7.04 0.80
C VAL A 9 5.00 6.74 1.38
N ALA A 10 5.90 7.73 1.44
CA ALA A 10 7.21 7.56 2.07
C ALA A 10 7.11 7.38 3.58
N ASP A 11 6.14 8.04 4.21
CA ASP A 11 5.96 8.12 5.67
C ASP A 11 5.04 7.03 6.23
N LEU A 12 4.33 6.28 5.36
CA LEU A 12 3.49 5.17 5.78
C LEU A 12 4.29 4.09 6.51
N SER A 13 3.82 3.74 7.71
CA SER A 13 4.42 2.68 8.52
C SER A 13 4.20 1.30 7.90
N PRO A 14 5.04 0.30 8.24
CA PRO A 14 4.83 -1.09 7.81
C PRO A 14 3.44 -1.63 8.17
N GLN A 15 2.88 -1.17 9.31
CA GLN A 15 1.55 -1.57 9.74
C GLN A 15 0.46 -0.91 8.89
N ALA A 16 0.59 0.39 8.58
CA ALA A 16 -0.33 1.07 7.69
C ALA A 16 -0.38 0.40 6.31
N TRP A 17 0.77 0.01 5.74
CA TRP A 17 0.84 -0.75 4.49
C TRP A 17 0.03 -2.06 4.54
N ARG A 18 0.19 -2.83 5.62
CA ARG A 18 -0.56 -4.07 5.79
C ARG A 18 -2.06 -3.82 5.88
N LEU A 19 -2.46 -2.81 6.64
CA LEU A 19 -3.87 -2.49 6.86
C LEU A 19 -4.53 -1.98 5.57
N LEU A 20 -3.83 -1.13 4.80
CA LEU A 20 -4.30 -0.68 3.48
C LEU A 20 -4.54 -1.87 2.56
N ARG A 21 -3.57 -2.78 2.45
CA ARG A 21 -3.72 -3.99 1.62
C ARG A 21 -4.92 -4.84 2.03
N VAL A 22 -5.08 -5.10 3.34
CA VAL A 22 -6.17 -5.94 3.85
C VAL A 22 -7.53 -5.26 3.70
N ALA A 23 -7.60 -3.94 3.92
CA ALA A 23 -8.83 -3.18 3.74
C ALA A 23 -9.26 -3.15 2.27
N ALA A 24 -8.30 -3.11 1.34
CA ALA A 24 -8.51 -3.20 -0.09
C ALA A 24 -8.76 -4.65 -0.59
N ASP A 25 -8.96 -5.61 0.31
CA ASP A 25 -9.23 -7.03 0.02
C ASP A 25 -8.15 -7.77 -0.82
N TYR A 26 -6.89 -7.31 -0.73
CA TYR A 26 -5.77 -7.96 -1.41
C TYR A 26 -5.04 -8.94 -0.50
N GLU A 27 -4.74 -10.13 -1.02
CA GLU A 27 -3.69 -10.99 -0.47
C GLU A 27 -2.33 -10.57 -1.00
N GLN A 28 -1.23 -10.84 -0.25
CA GLN A 28 0.12 -10.49 -0.73
C GLN A 28 0.48 -11.15 -2.07
N ARG A 29 -0.08 -12.35 -2.36
CA ARG A 29 0.15 -13.07 -3.61
C ARG A 29 -0.65 -12.51 -4.78
N THR A 30 -1.83 -11.96 -4.51
CA THR A 30 -2.66 -11.33 -5.54
C THR A 30 -2.02 -10.04 -6.04
N VAL A 31 -1.33 -9.30 -5.16
CA VAL A 31 -0.57 -8.09 -5.54
C VAL A 31 0.44 -8.37 -6.67
N GLU A 32 1.09 -9.54 -6.67
CA GLU A 32 2.06 -9.90 -7.73
C GLU A 32 1.44 -9.97 -9.13
N GLN A 33 0.12 -10.17 -9.22
CA GLN A 33 -0.61 -10.28 -10.48
C GLN A 33 -1.07 -8.91 -10.99
N GLU A 34 -1.19 -7.93 -10.08
CA GLU A 34 -1.70 -6.60 -10.37
C GLU A 34 -0.58 -5.57 -10.56
N VAL A 35 0.59 -5.78 -9.95
CA VAL A 35 1.72 -4.85 -10.04
C VAL A 35 2.98 -5.54 -10.53
N ASP A 36 3.39 -5.20 -11.75
CA ASP A 36 4.60 -5.72 -12.38
C ASP A 36 5.84 -5.49 -11.50
N ASP A 37 6.72 -6.48 -11.42
CA ASP A 37 7.96 -6.49 -10.62
C ASP A 37 7.79 -6.34 -9.08
N ILE A 38 6.55 -6.29 -8.56
CA ILE A 38 6.30 -6.39 -7.12
C ILE A 38 5.95 -7.82 -6.76
N LEU A 39 6.92 -8.54 -6.21
CA LEU A 39 6.71 -9.87 -5.66
C LEU A 39 6.12 -9.81 -4.24
N GLN A 40 5.48 -10.89 -3.81
CA GLN A 40 4.92 -11.16 -2.50
C GLN A 40 5.99 -10.99 -1.43
N ALA A 41 7.23 -11.38 -1.73
CA ALA A 41 8.38 -11.15 -0.86
C ALA A 41 8.64 -9.65 -0.63
N HIS A 42 8.46 -8.80 -1.63
CA HIS A 42 8.60 -7.35 -1.48
C HIS A 42 7.51 -6.78 -0.55
N VAL A 43 6.25 -7.22 -0.73
CA VAL A 43 5.14 -6.82 0.14
C VAL A 43 5.38 -7.28 1.57
N SER A 44 5.80 -8.53 1.77
CA SER A 44 6.12 -9.07 3.10
C SER A 44 7.26 -8.29 3.78
N MET A 45 8.30 -7.92 3.03
CA MET A 45 9.40 -7.10 3.57
C MET A 45 8.96 -5.68 3.92
N LEU A 46 8.12 -5.06 3.10
CA LEU A 46 7.53 -3.75 3.35
C LEU A 46 6.70 -3.75 4.64
N GLU A 47 5.79 -4.72 4.77
CA GLU A 47 4.89 -4.85 5.93
C GLU A 47 5.57 -5.29 7.22
N SER A 48 6.78 -5.85 7.13
CA SER A 48 7.60 -6.20 8.29
C SER A 48 8.62 -5.11 8.65
N GLY A 49 8.75 -4.07 7.82
CA GLY A 49 9.74 -3.01 7.99
C GLY A 49 11.19 -3.46 7.78
N THR A 50 11.41 -4.63 7.17
CA THR A 50 12.75 -5.22 7.00
C THR A 50 13.49 -4.68 5.78
N ARG A 51 12.77 -4.24 4.74
CA ARG A 51 13.33 -3.55 3.58
C ARG A 51 12.29 -2.62 2.95
N ALA A 52 12.69 -1.40 2.62
CA ALA A 52 11.83 -0.46 1.92
C ALA A 52 11.86 -0.71 0.40
N LEU A 53 10.67 -0.61 -0.22
CA LEU A 53 10.53 -0.39 -1.66
C LEU A 53 11.03 1.02 -2.04
N SER A 54 11.42 1.19 -3.31
CA SER A 54 11.66 2.53 -3.86
C SER A 54 10.36 3.34 -3.85
N GLN A 55 10.48 4.67 -3.80
CA GLN A 55 9.31 5.54 -3.71
C GLN A 55 8.32 5.40 -4.88
N PRO A 56 8.75 5.25 -6.16
CA PRO A 56 7.82 4.97 -7.25
C PRO A 56 7.04 3.67 -7.07
N ARG A 57 7.68 2.62 -6.54
CA ARG A 57 7.01 1.32 -6.29
C ARG A 57 6.06 1.38 -5.10
N LYS A 58 6.38 2.19 -4.08
CA LYS A 58 5.42 2.50 -3.02
C LYS A 58 4.19 3.21 -3.61
N GLN A 59 4.39 4.21 -4.46
CA GLN A 59 3.26 4.93 -5.06
C GLN A 59 2.36 4.01 -5.87
N GLU A 60 2.94 3.18 -6.74
CA GLU A 60 2.20 2.23 -7.57
C GLU A 60 1.38 1.24 -6.72
N LEU A 61 1.98 0.73 -5.63
CA LEU A 61 1.30 -0.15 -4.68
C LEU A 61 0.18 0.57 -3.92
N PHE A 62 0.41 1.82 -3.53
CA PHE A 62 -0.59 2.65 -2.86
C PHE A 62 -1.78 2.93 -3.78
N ASP A 63 -1.52 3.29 -5.04
CA ASP A 63 -2.56 3.57 -6.03
C ASP A 63 -3.45 2.35 -6.26
N LEU A 64 -2.86 1.14 -6.28
CA LEU A 64 -3.62 -0.12 -6.34
C LEU A 64 -4.58 -0.26 -5.14
N TYR A 65 -4.08 -0.05 -3.92
CA TYR A 65 -4.92 -0.19 -2.72
C TYR A 65 -5.97 0.92 -2.61
N ALA A 66 -5.58 2.15 -2.95
CA ALA A 66 -6.44 3.32 -2.90
C ALA A 66 -7.59 3.25 -3.92
N ALA A 67 -7.46 2.48 -5.00
CA ALA A 67 -8.54 2.27 -5.96
C ALA A 67 -9.75 1.54 -5.35
N GLU A 68 -9.54 0.73 -4.32
CA GLU A 68 -10.60 -0.06 -3.64
C GLU A 68 -11.07 0.56 -2.33
N LEU A 69 -10.53 1.73 -1.94
CA LEU A 69 -10.77 2.35 -0.64
C LEU A 69 -11.33 3.77 -0.78
N ASP A 70 -12.19 4.14 0.17
CA ASP A 70 -12.63 5.53 0.30
C ASP A 70 -11.52 6.40 0.91
N GLU A 71 -11.49 7.68 0.54
CA GLU A 71 -10.50 8.66 1.03
C GLU A 71 -10.44 8.71 2.57
N SER A 72 -11.59 8.60 3.25
CA SER A 72 -11.64 8.58 4.72
C SER A 72 -11.01 7.33 5.35
N GLN A 73 -11.10 6.17 4.69
CA GLN A 73 -10.43 4.95 5.17
C GLN A 73 -8.93 5.09 5.00
N ILE A 74 -8.50 5.60 3.84
CA ILE A 74 -7.08 5.81 3.53
C ILE A 74 -6.46 6.80 4.52
N GLU A 75 -7.10 7.94 4.76
CA GLU A 75 -6.65 8.95 5.73
C GLU A 75 -6.57 8.38 7.14
N ALA A 76 -7.60 7.64 7.59
CA ALA A 76 -7.61 7.03 8.91
C ALA A 76 -6.47 6.00 9.08
N LEU A 77 -6.25 5.15 8.07
CA LEU A 77 -5.20 4.14 8.12
C LEU A 77 -3.79 4.76 8.07
N ALA A 78 -3.60 5.82 7.28
CA ALA A 78 -2.33 6.53 7.17
C ALA A 78 -1.99 7.36 8.41
N THR A 79 -3.00 7.92 9.07
CA THR A 79 -2.79 8.84 10.21
C THR A 79 -2.63 8.11 11.54
N HIS A 80 -3.32 6.98 11.71
CA HIS A 80 -3.42 6.32 13.02
C HIS A 80 -2.47 5.13 13.23
N PHE A 81 -1.76 4.68 12.19
CA PHE A 81 -0.89 3.50 12.23
C PHE A 81 0.46 3.78 11.58
#